data_AF-A0A849K6C7-F1
#
_entry.id   AF-A0A849K6C7-F1
#
_cell.length_a   1.000
_cell.length_b   1.000
_cell.length_c   1.000
_cell.angle_alpha   90.00
_cell.angle_beta   90.00
_cell.angle_gamma   90.00
#
_symmetry.space_group_name_H-M   'P 1'
#
loop_
_entity.id
_entity.type
_entity.pdbx_description
1 polymer ?
#
loop_
_entity_poly.entity_id
_entity_poly.type
_entity_poly.pdbx_seq_one_letter_code
_entity_poly.pdbx_strand_id
1 'polypeptide(L)'
;MTAFEVLAAAAAVATGLAGGVLFAFSGFVMAGLQRLTPDAAAAAMRGINVTAVRPPLMILLLAAVVLPAATGVIGLVTEAEGAWWALAAALLTFVGVLAVTGLRNVPLNDRLAAAEEPGVEWVRYVGPWLRWNHVRTAAGGVASLVLAVIA
;
A
#
# COMPACT_ATOMS: atom_id res chain seq x y z
N MET A 1 -0.84 -26.39 12.25
CA MET A 1 -0.36 -25.00 12.15
C MET A 1 -0.40 -24.38 13.53
N THR A 2 0.69 -23.77 13.98
CA THR A 2 0.75 -22.99 15.23
C THR A 2 -0.01 -21.67 15.06
N ALA A 3 -0.28 -20.97 16.16
CA ALA A 3 -0.88 -19.63 16.09
C ALA A 3 0.00 -18.64 15.30
N PHE A 4 1.32 -18.78 15.41
CA PHE A 4 2.29 -17.97 14.68
C PHE A 4 2.18 -18.21 13.16
N GLU A 5 2.20 -19.46 12.71
CA GLU A 5 2.11 -19.85 11.29
C GLU A 5 0.80 -19.34 10.65
N VAL A 6 -0.34 -19.52 11.34
CA VAL A 6 -1.64 -19.03 10.86
C VAL A 6 -1.65 -17.50 10.70
N LEU A 7 -1.09 -16.78 11.68
CA LEU A 7 -1.03 -15.32 11.61
C LEU A 7 -0.03 -14.82 10.57
N ALA A 8 1.12 -15.48 10.44
CA ALA A 8 2.10 -15.18 9.40
C ALA A 8 1.51 -15.36 8.00
N ALA A 9 0.78 -16.46 7.76
CA ALA A 9 0.07 -16.69 6.49
C ALA A 9 -0.99 -15.61 6.23
N ALA A 10 -1.82 -15.28 7.23
CA ALA A 10 -2.82 -14.22 7.09
C ALA A 10 -2.19 -12.84 6.83
N ALA A 11 -1.08 -12.54 7.51
CA ALA A 11 -0.30 -11.32 7.32
C ALA A 11 0.34 -11.26 5.93
N ALA A 12 0.87 -12.38 5.42
CA ALA A 12 1.43 -12.47 4.07
C ALA A 12 0.36 -12.18 3.01
N VAL A 13 -0.85 -12.71 3.17
CA VAL A 13 -1.98 -12.44 2.27
C VAL A 13 -2.39 -10.96 2.34
N ALA A 14 -2.56 -10.40 3.54
CA ALA A 14 -2.99 -9.00 3.69
C ALA A 14 -1.98 -8.01 3.08
N THR A 15 -0.68 -8.21 3.36
CA THR A 15 0.41 -7.39 2.80
C THR A 15 0.56 -7.57 1.29
N GLY A 16 0.38 -8.80 0.80
CA GLY A 16 0.41 -9.13 -0.62
C GLY A 16 -0.75 -8.49 -1.39
N LEU A 17 -1.97 -8.54 -0.85
CA LEU A 17 -3.14 -7.87 -1.44
C LEU A 17 -2.96 -6.34 -1.42
N ALA A 18 -2.48 -5.75 -0.33
CA ALA A 18 -2.19 -4.33 -0.26
C ALA A 18 -1.15 -3.92 -1.31
N GLY A 19 -0.02 -4.63 -1.38
CA GLY A 19 1.01 -4.43 -2.39
C GLY A 19 0.50 -4.66 -3.82
N GLY A 20 -0.39 -5.63 -4.03
CA GLY A 20 -0.97 -5.98 -5.33
C GLY A 20 -1.92 -4.92 -5.86
N VAL A 21 -2.78 -4.35 -5.02
CA VAL A 21 -3.64 -3.22 -5.42
C VAL A 21 -2.76 -2.03 -5.85
N LEU A 22 -1.70 -1.75 -5.09
CA LEU A 22 -0.77 -0.67 -5.42
C LEU A 22 0.04 -0.99 -6.69
N PHE A 23 0.43 -2.25 -6.88
CA PHE A 23 1.08 -2.72 -8.10
C PHE A 23 0.19 -2.48 -9.32
N ALA A 24 -1.12 -2.75 -9.24
CA ALA A 24 -2.03 -2.46 -10.34
C ALA A 24 -1.98 -0.99 -10.76
N PHE A 25 -1.89 -0.06 -9.79
CA PHE A 25 -1.72 1.37 -10.09
C PHE A 25 -0.43 1.68 -10.84
N SER A 26 0.67 1.10 -10.39
CA SER A 26 1.98 1.25 -11.03
C SER A 26 2.11 0.51 -12.36
N GLY A 27 1.40 -0.60 -12.54
CA GLY A 27 1.55 -1.50 -13.67
C GLY A 27 0.66 -1.14 -14.86
N PHE A 28 -0.60 -0.79 -14.63
CA PHE A 28 -1.52 -0.55 -15.75
C PHE A 28 -2.58 0.54 -15.52
N VAL A 29 -3.01 0.84 -14.28
CA VAL A 29 -4.07 1.86 -14.08
C VAL A 29 -3.56 3.24 -14.49
N MET A 30 -2.41 3.69 -13.97
CA MET A 30 -1.87 5.01 -14.31
C MET A 30 -1.50 5.11 -15.79
N ALA A 31 -0.95 4.02 -16.37
CA ALA A 31 -0.66 3.96 -17.80
C ALA A 31 -1.94 4.08 -18.65
N GLY A 32 -3.04 3.44 -18.24
CA GLY A 32 -4.35 3.57 -18.87
C GLY A 32 -4.90 5.00 -18.78
N LEU A 33 -4.81 5.62 -17.60
CA LEU A 33 -5.23 7.01 -17.40
C LEU A 33 -4.42 8.00 -18.25
N GLN A 34 -3.11 7.76 -18.42
CA GLN A 34 -2.25 8.58 -19.28
C GLN A 34 -2.61 8.53 -20.78
N ARG A 35 -3.46 7.59 -21.21
CA ARG A 35 -3.98 7.56 -22.59
C ARG A 35 -5.14 8.53 -22.83
N LEU A 36 -5.73 9.06 -21.77
CA LEU A 36 -6.78 10.07 -21.83
C LEU A 36 -6.16 11.48 -21.98
N THR A 37 -6.98 12.47 -22.30
CA THR A 37 -6.56 13.87 -22.16
C THR A 37 -6.26 14.17 -20.68
N PRO A 38 -5.35 15.11 -20.37
CA PRO A 38 -5.00 15.43 -18.98
C PRO A 38 -6.19 15.74 -18.08
N ASP A 39 -7.18 16.49 -18.57
CA ASP A 39 -8.39 16.82 -17.81
C ASP A 39 -9.25 15.59 -17.51
N ALA A 40 -9.42 14.70 -18.49
CA ALA A 40 -10.18 13.46 -18.31
C ALA A 40 -9.48 12.50 -17.34
N ALA A 41 -8.15 12.40 -17.43
CA ALA A 41 -7.34 11.60 -16.52
C ALA A 41 -7.40 12.14 -15.09
N ALA A 42 -7.29 13.46 -14.92
CA ALA A 42 -7.43 14.13 -13.63
C ALA A 42 -8.80 13.89 -13.01
N ALA A 43 -9.87 14.04 -13.78
CA ALA A 43 -11.24 13.81 -13.33
C ALA A 43 -11.44 12.36 -12.87
N ALA A 44 -10.96 11.39 -13.64
CA ALA A 44 -11.02 9.97 -13.27
C ALA A 44 -10.23 9.68 -11.99
N MET A 45 -9.00 10.20 -11.87
CA MET A 45 -8.17 10.00 -10.68
C MET A 45 -8.77 10.66 -9.43
N ARG A 46 -9.39 11.84 -9.54
CA ARG A 46 -10.14 12.46 -8.43
C ARG A 46 -11.25 11.54 -7.93
N GLY A 47 -12.05 10.98 -8.83
CA GLY A 47 -13.10 10.01 -8.47
C GLY A 47 -12.54 8.75 -7.80
N ILE A 48 -11.45 8.20 -8.33
CA ILE A 48 -10.73 7.08 -7.72
C ILE A 48 -10.27 7.45 -6.31
N ASN A 49 -9.64 8.60 -6.10
CA ASN A 49 -9.13 9.02 -4.78
C ASN A 49 -10.24 9.13 -3.72
N VAL A 50 -11.43 9.63 -4.08
CA VAL A 50 -12.60 9.68 -3.17
C VAL A 50 -13.05 8.28 -2.76
N THR A 51 -12.97 7.30 -3.66
CA THR A 51 -13.37 5.91 -3.35
C THR A 51 -12.27 5.12 -2.66
N ALA A 52 -11.00 5.45 -2.90
CA ALA A 52 -9.85 4.77 -2.32
C ALA A 52 -9.79 4.90 -0.79
N VAL A 53 -10.25 6.02 -0.23
CA VAL A 53 -10.28 6.25 1.23
C VAL A 53 -11.44 5.56 1.94
N ARG A 54 -12.26 4.78 1.24
CA ARG A 54 -13.38 4.03 1.83
C ARG A 54 -12.91 2.81 2.62
N PRO A 55 -13.76 2.27 3.50
CA PRO A 55 -13.38 1.19 4.42
C PRO A 55 -12.67 -0.02 3.78
N PRO A 56 -13.06 -0.55 2.60
CA PRO A 56 -12.45 -1.78 2.09
C PRO A 56 -10.92 -1.69 1.94
N LEU A 57 -10.41 -0.63 1.30
CA LEU A 57 -8.97 -0.45 1.13
C LEU A 57 -8.30 -0.02 2.43
N MET A 58 -8.92 0.88 3.21
CA MET A 58 -8.34 1.35 4.47
C MET A 58 -8.20 0.22 5.51
N ILE A 59 -9.19 -0.67 5.59
CA ILE A 59 -9.13 -1.88 6.44
C ILE A 59 -8.00 -2.79 5.97
N LEU A 60 -7.85 -3.01 4.66
CA LEU A 60 -6.77 -3.82 4.12
C LEU A 60 -5.39 -3.22 4.42
N LEU A 61 -5.19 -1.92 4.22
CA LEU A 61 -3.92 -1.25 4.52
C LEU A 61 -3.59 -1.30 6.01
N LEU A 62 -4.59 -1.17 6.88
CA LEU A 62 -4.40 -1.31 8.32
C LEU A 62 -4.06 -2.76 8.70
N ALA A 63 -4.78 -3.74 8.13
CA ALA A 63 -4.51 -5.17 8.35
C ALA A 63 -3.10 -5.57 7.91
N ALA A 64 -2.59 -4.98 6.83
CA ALA A 64 -1.22 -5.17 6.35
C ALA A 64 -0.13 -4.65 7.32
N VAL A 65 -0.49 -3.88 8.35
CA VAL A 65 0.42 -3.45 9.42
C VAL A 65 0.14 -4.22 10.71
N VAL A 66 -1.14 -4.35 11.08
CA VAL A 66 -1.56 -4.95 12.35
C VAL A 66 -1.28 -6.45 12.40
N LEU A 67 -1.54 -7.18 11.31
CA LEU A 67 -1.32 -8.63 11.30
C LEU A 67 0.17 -9.00 11.45
N PRO A 68 1.12 -8.44 10.66
CA PRO A 68 2.55 -8.70 10.88
C PRO A 68 3.03 -8.32 12.29
N ALA A 69 2.51 -7.22 12.86
CA ALA A 69 2.85 -6.81 14.21
C ALA A 69 2.35 -7.82 15.25
N ALA A 70 1.11 -8.28 15.13
CA ALA A 70 0.53 -9.30 16.00
C ALA A 70 1.27 -10.64 15.87
N THR A 71 1.61 -11.06 14.64
CA THR A 71 2.45 -12.23 14.37
C THR A 71 3.79 -12.12 15.10
N GLY A 72 4.45 -10.96 15.00
CA GLY A 72 5.73 -10.71 15.68
C GLY A 72 5.64 -10.77 17.20
N VAL A 73 4.63 -10.11 17.79
CA VAL A 73 4.40 -10.14 19.25
C VAL A 73 4.12 -11.55 19.74
N ILE A 74 3.24 -12.29 19.06
CA ILE A 74 2.95 -13.69 19.42
C ILE A 74 4.19 -14.56 19.26
N GLY A 75 4.95 -14.37 18.17
CA GLY A 75 6.21 -15.07 17.95
C GLY A 75 7.23 -14.83 19.07
N LEU A 76 7.30 -13.61 19.62
CA LEU A 76 8.19 -13.33 20.76
C LEU A 76 7.72 -14.05 22.04
N VAL A 77 6.41 -14.12 22.29
CA VAL A 77 5.84 -14.81 23.45
C VAL A 77 6.00 -16.33 23.35
N THR A 78 5.91 -16.88 22.15
CA THR A 78 6.03 -18.33 21.90
C THR A 78 7.43 -18.76 21.47
N GLU A 79 8.41 -17.84 21.50
CA GLU A 79 9.79 -18.08 21.06
C GLU A 79 9.90 -18.66 19.63
N ALA A 80 9.01 -18.23 18.73
CA ALA A 80 8.98 -18.72 17.35
C ALA A 80 10.17 -18.18 16.53
N GLU A 81 10.82 -19.07 15.80
CA GLU A 81 11.78 -18.68 14.78
C GLU A 81 11.07 -17.81 13.73
N GLY A 82 11.51 -16.56 13.55
CA GLY A 82 10.87 -15.61 12.63
C GLY A 82 10.11 -14.46 13.28
N ALA A 83 9.95 -14.44 14.61
CA ALA A 83 9.26 -13.34 15.32
C ALA A 83 9.80 -11.95 14.94
N TRP A 84 11.13 -11.79 14.92
CA TRP A 84 11.77 -10.54 14.52
C TRP A 84 11.59 -10.19 13.04
N TRP A 85 11.49 -11.19 12.17
CA TRP A 85 11.19 -10.98 10.75
C TRP A 85 9.75 -10.51 10.53
N ALA A 86 8.79 -11.02 11.32
CA ALA A 86 7.42 -10.52 11.31
C ALA A 86 7.32 -9.06 11.78
N LEU A 87 8.06 -8.68 12.84
CA LEU A 87 8.15 -7.29 13.30
C LEU A 87 8.83 -6.37 12.26
N ALA A 88 9.88 -6.85 11.60
CA ALA A 88 10.53 -6.11 10.52
C ALA A 88 9.56 -5.90 9.34
N ALA A 89 8.78 -6.91 8.98
CA ALA A 89 7.73 -6.79 7.97
C ALA A 89 6.64 -5.78 8.39
N ALA A 90 6.24 -5.77 9.66
CA ALA A 90 5.30 -4.78 10.20
C ALA A 90 5.83 -3.34 10.10
N LEU A 91 7.10 -3.13 10.44
CA LEU A 91 7.74 -1.82 10.32
C LEU A 91 7.86 -1.40 8.86
N LEU A 92 8.24 -2.33 7.98
CA LEU A 92 8.35 -2.09 6.55
C LEU A 92 6.99 -1.70 5.93
N THR A 93 5.90 -2.37 6.30
CA THR A 93 4.57 -2.03 5.79
C THR A 93 4.06 -0.73 6.38
N PHE A 94 4.31 -0.47 7.67
CA PHE A 94 3.97 0.81 8.27
C PHE A 94 4.66 1.97 7.57
N VAL A 95 6.00 1.94 7.45
CA VAL A 95 6.76 3.03 6.83
C VAL A 95 6.53 3.07 5.32
N GLY A 96 6.69 1.94 4.66
CA GLY A 96 6.71 1.85 3.20
C GLY A 96 5.33 1.94 2.55
N VAL A 97 4.25 1.53 3.23
CA VAL A 97 2.88 1.56 2.69
C VAL A 97 2.06 2.66 3.35
N LEU A 98 1.85 2.59 4.67
CA LEU A 98 0.91 3.48 5.36
C LEU A 98 1.44 4.92 5.46
N ALA A 99 2.68 5.10 5.93
CA ALA A 99 3.28 6.41 6.08
C ALA A 99 3.53 7.09 4.72
N VAL A 100 4.02 6.36 3.71
CA VAL A 100 4.12 6.91 2.34
C VAL A 100 2.75 7.31 1.80
N THR A 101 1.69 6.52 2.07
CA THR A 101 0.32 6.89 1.68
C THR A 101 -0.08 8.22 2.30
N GLY A 102 -0.01 8.35 3.63
CA GLY A 102 -0.44 9.56 4.34
C GLY A 102 0.45 10.78 4.10
N LEU A 103 1.76 10.61 4.00
CA LEU A 103 2.71 11.74 3.94
C LEU A 103 3.10 12.16 2.52
N ARG A 104 2.88 11.29 1.52
CA ARG A 104 3.28 11.57 0.13
C ARG A 104 2.09 11.51 -0.83
N ASN A 105 1.39 10.38 -0.89
CA ASN A 105 0.34 10.20 -1.90
C ASN A 105 -0.95 10.95 -1.59
N VAL A 106 -1.41 10.99 -0.33
CA VAL A 106 -2.58 11.78 0.07
C VAL A 106 -2.37 13.28 -0.22
N PRO A 107 -1.24 13.91 0.17
CA PRO A 107 -0.99 15.32 -0.19
C PRO A 107 -0.92 15.59 -1.69
N LEU A 108 -0.49 14.62 -2.51
CA LEU A 108 -0.56 14.73 -3.97
C LEU A 108 -2.01 14.65 -4.46
N ASN A 109 -2.80 13.74 -3.89
CA ASN A 109 -4.21 13.56 -4.22
C ASN A 109 -5.03 14.80 -3.86
N ASP A 110 -4.77 15.42 -2.70
CA ASP A 110 -5.48 16.61 -2.23
C ASP A 110 -5.16 17.82 -3.10
N ARG A 111 -3.89 17.98 -3.54
CA ARG A 111 -3.50 18.99 -4.52
C ARG A 111 -4.21 18.80 -5.85
N LEU A 112 -4.22 17.57 -6.36
CA LEU A 112 -4.95 17.26 -7.58
C LEU A 112 -6.44 17.53 -7.41
N ALA A 113 -7.04 17.25 -6.26
CA ALA A 113 -8.45 17.50 -5.98
C ALA A 113 -8.81 18.99 -5.93
N ALA A 114 -7.92 19.82 -5.36
CA ALA A 114 -8.13 21.25 -5.18
C ALA A 114 -7.79 22.11 -6.41
N ALA A 115 -7.12 21.56 -7.43
CA ALA A 115 -6.68 22.33 -8.59
C ALA A 115 -7.83 22.94 -9.42
N GLU A 116 -7.73 24.23 -9.75
CA GLU A 116 -8.66 24.93 -10.65
C GLU A 116 -8.47 24.51 -12.11
N GLU A 117 -7.24 24.16 -12.49
CA GLU A 117 -6.85 23.62 -13.80
C GLU A 117 -6.35 22.16 -13.65
N PRO A 118 -7.26 21.16 -13.63
CA PRO A 118 -6.92 19.78 -13.27
C PRO A 118 -5.95 19.14 -14.26
N GLY A 119 -6.06 19.43 -15.56
CA GLY A 119 -5.15 18.91 -16.58
C GLY A 119 -3.70 19.41 -16.41
N VAL A 120 -3.50 20.65 -15.96
CA VAL A 120 -2.16 21.19 -15.69
C VAL A 120 -1.55 20.52 -14.46
N GLU A 121 -2.33 20.37 -13.38
CA GLU A 121 -1.84 19.68 -12.18
C GLU A 121 -1.59 18.19 -12.42
N TRP A 122 -2.39 17.53 -13.27
CA TRP A 122 -2.18 16.13 -13.66
C TRP A 122 -0.76 15.87 -14.18
N VAL A 123 -0.25 16.72 -15.07
CA VAL A 123 1.10 16.58 -15.63
C VAL A 123 2.17 16.62 -14.52
N ARG A 124 1.95 17.42 -13.46
CA ARG A 124 2.85 17.53 -12.30
C ARG A 124 2.65 16.40 -11.29
N TYR A 125 1.45 15.85 -11.22
CA TYR A 125 1.03 14.82 -10.29
C TYR A 125 1.60 13.43 -10.62
N VAL A 126 1.52 13.01 -11.89
CA VAL A 126 1.72 11.60 -12.28
C VAL A 126 3.10 11.06 -11.89
N GLY A 127 4.17 11.78 -12.23
CA GLY A 127 5.54 11.33 -11.98
C GLY A 127 5.83 11.12 -10.49
N PRO A 128 5.68 12.13 -9.63
CA PRO A 128 5.86 12.00 -8.19
C PRO A 128 4.94 10.95 -7.56
N TRP A 129 3.67 10.89 -7.97
CA TRP A 129 2.72 9.93 -7.42
C TRP A 129 3.13 8.49 -7.72
N LEU A 130 3.52 8.19 -8.95
CA LEU A 130 4.00 6.88 -9.37
C LEU A 130 5.28 6.46 -8.62
N ARG A 131 6.26 7.36 -8.47
CA ARG A 131 7.50 7.07 -7.72
C ARG A 131 7.19 6.59 -6.30
N TRP A 132 6.34 7.31 -5.58
CA TRP A 132 5.92 6.91 -4.24
C TRP A 132 5.05 5.65 -4.25
N ASN A 133 4.23 5.45 -5.27
CA ASN A 133 3.45 4.22 -5.42
C ASN A 133 4.31 2.97 -5.64
N HIS A 134 5.43 3.08 -6.38
CA HIS A 134 6.39 1.99 -6.52
C HIS A 134 7.03 1.62 -5.17
N VAL A 135 7.37 2.60 -4.33
CA VAL A 135 7.86 2.35 -2.95
C VAL A 135 6.84 1.55 -2.15
N ARG A 136 5.56 1.95 -2.18
CA ARG A 136 4.48 1.23 -1.47
C ARG A 136 4.28 -0.19 -2.00
N THR A 137 4.33 -0.35 -3.31
CA THR A 137 4.24 -1.64 -3.98
C THR A 137 5.37 -2.58 -3.54
N ALA A 138 6.62 -2.11 -3.60
CA ALA A 138 7.78 -2.90 -3.21
C ALA A 138 7.75 -3.25 -1.73
N ALA A 139 7.41 -2.30 -0.85
CA ALA A 139 7.30 -2.54 0.58
C ALA A 139 6.25 -3.62 0.91
N GLY A 140 5.06 -3.55 0.31
CA GLY A 140 4.01 -4.56 0.50
C GLY A 140 4.42 -5.94 -0.03
N GLY A 141 5.01 -6.00 -1.22
CA GLY A 141 5.47 -7.25 -1.83
C GLY A 141 6.61 -7.92 -1.06
N VAL A 142 7.62 -7.14 -0.62
CA VAL A 142 8.75 -7.67 0.17
C VAL A 142 8.26 -8.14 1.54
N ALA A 143 7.40 -7.38 2.22
CA ALA A 143 6.83 -7.81 3.49
C ALA A 143 6.02 -9.11 3.34
N SER A 144 5.21 -9.22 2.29
CA SER A 144 4.45 -10.44 1.97
C SER A 144 5.37 -11.64 1.77
N LEU A 145 6.46 -11.48 1.01
CA LEU A 145 7.45 -12.54 0.81
C LEU A 145 8.11 -12.98 2.12
N VAL A 146 8.55 -12.02 2.95
CA VAL A 146 9.17 -12.32 4.26
C VAL A 146 8.19 -13.11 5.13
N LEU A 147 6.93 -12.66 5.21
CA LEU A 147 5.90 -13.31 6.01
C LEU A 147 5.55 -14.70 5.47
N ALA A 148 5.53 -14.90 4.16
CA ALA A 148 5.25 -16.20 3.55
C ALA A 148 6.38 -17.22 3.79
N VAL A 149 7.63 -16.77 3.92
CA VAL A 149 8.78 -17.66 4.17
C VAL A 149 8.83 -18.13 5.63
N ILE A 150 8.33 -17.32 6.56
CA ILE A 150 8.30 -17.64 8.00
C ILE A 150 6.96 -18.24 8.46
N ALA A 151 5.99 -18.36 7.55
CA ALA A 151 4.65 -18.88 7.84
C ALA A 151 4.58 -20.40 7.86
#